data_AF-U6F8A0-F1
#
_entry.id   AF-U6F8A0-F1
#
_cell.length_a   1.000
_cell.length_b   1.000
_cell.length_c   1.000
_cell.angle_alpha   90.00
_cell.angle_beta   90.00
_cell.angle_gamma   90.00
#
_symmetry.space_group_name_H-M   'P 1'
#
loop_
_entity.id
_entity.type
_entity.pdbx_description
1 polymer ?
#
loop_
_entity_poly.entity_id
_entity_poly.type
_entity_poly.pdbx_seq_one_letter_code
_entity_poly.pdbx_strand_id
1 'polypeptide(L)'
;MGGIGTMILKIFRQCRNELQEHLERHETCSFETTLAAHAKTYMKILNYAKNKGFKLYLLYVGLLSAELAIKRVKSRVTNGGHGVTEKMIIKRYDRSLNTLHELISEVDFVSLYDNSGDSLVRIYQRIGNRHFMSSELPNWSKEIIAHDNL
;
A
#
# COMPACT_ATOMS: atom_id res chain seq x y z
N MET A 1 -19.99 14.47 -20.12
CA MET A 1 -19.92 13.13 -19.50
C MET A 1 -18.63 13.10 -18.68
N GLY A 2 -18.70 13.00 -17.35
CA GLY A 2 -17.50 13.02 -16.51
C GLY A 2 -16.76 11.70 -16.55
N GLY A 3 -15.44 11.73 -16.72
CA GLY A 3 -14.61 10.53 -16.62
C GLY A 3 -14.55 10.00 -15.20
N ILE A 4 -14.50 8.68 -15.03
CA ILE A 4 -14.38 8.05 -13.71
C ILE A 4 -12.95 8.22 -13.21
N GLY A 5 -12.75 9.16 -12.28
CA GLY A 5 -11.46 9.37 -11.62
C GLY A 5 -10.98 8.13 -10.87
N THR A 6 -9.69 7.83 -10.98
CA THR A 6 -9.05 6.69 -10.31
C THR A 6 -8.01 7.18 -9.30
N MET A 7 -7.99 6.62 -8.09
CA MET A 7 -7.01 6.98 -7.05
C MET A 7 -6.16 5.77 -6.66
N ILE A 8 -4.83 5.99 -6.61
CA ILE A 8 -3.81 5.02 -6.14
C ILE A 8 -3.15 5.59 -4.85
N LEU A 9 -3.06 4.79 -3.78
CA LEU A 9 -2.75 5.30 -2.43
C LEU A 9 -1.29 5.14 -1.97
N LYS A 10 -0.68 6.19 -1.38
CA LYS A 10 0.46 6.08 -0.43
C LYS A 10 0.91 7.34 0.38
N ILE A 11 1.62 8.33 -0.22
CA ILE A 11 2.44 9.41 0.41
C ILE A 11 1.66 10.50 1.19
N PHE A 12 2.39 11.42 1.86
CA PHE A 12 1.97 11.76 3.23
C PHE A 12 1.74 13.21 3.68
N ARG A 13 2.23 14.28 3.02
CA ARG A 13 1.94 15.64 3.55
C ARG A 13 1.73 16.75 2.53
N GLN A 14 2.74 17.19 1.79
CA GLN A 14 2.57 18.14 0.67
C GLN A 14 1.49 17.60 -0.29
N CYS A 15 1.66 16.34 -0.66
CA CYS A 15 0.79 15.61 -1.55
C CYS A 15 -0.64 15.43 -1.05
N ARG A 16 -0.99 15.70 0.23
CA ARG A 16 -2.39 15.63 0.66
C ARG A 16 -3.21 16.82 0.17
N ASN A 17 -2.63 18.00 0.07
CA ASN A 17 -3.30 19.16 -0.50
C ASN A 17 -3.42 18.99 -2.02
N GLU A 18 -2.31 18.61 -2.67
CA GLU A 18 -2.28 18.29 -4.11
C GLU A 18 -3.28 17.17 -4.46
N LEU A 19 -3.34 16.10 -3.65
CA LEU A 19 -4.35 15.04 -3.81
C LEU A 19 -5.77 15.58 -3.64
N GLN A 20 -6.02 16.42 -2.63
CA GLN A 20 -7.35 17.00 -2.45
C GLN A 20 -7.75 17.87 -3.66
N GLU A 21 -6.82 18.63 -4.23
CA GLU A 21 -7.05 19.36 -5.47
C GLU A 21 -7.35 18.43 -6.66
N HIS A 22 -6.58 17.37 -6.86
CA HIS A 22 -6.86 16.38 -7.92
C HIS A 22 -8.23 15.70 -7.72
N LEU A 23 -8.61 15.38 -6.47
CA LEU A 23 -9.91 14.81 -6.13
C LEU A 23 -11.07 15.80 -6.36
N GLU A 24 -10.87 17.10 -6.11
CA GLU A 24 -11.83 18.16 -6.46
C GLU A 24 -11.93 18.38 -7.98
N ARG A 25 -10.81 18.27 -8.72
CA ARG A 25 -10.78 18.35 -10.19
C ARG A 25 -11.26 17.06 -10.89
N HIS A 26 -11.63 16.01 -10.15
CA HIS A 26 -11.95 14.67 -10.66
C HIS A 26 -10.82 14.03 -11.51
N GLU A 27 -9.57 14.38 -11.22
CA GLU A 27 -8.38 13.91 -11.92
C GLU A 27 -7.85 12.60 -11.33
N THR A 28 -7.49 11.65 -12.19
CA THR A 28 -6.81 10.40 -11.77
C THR A 28 -5.45 10.72 -11.14
N CYS A 29 -5.19 10.20 -9.95
CA CYS A 29 -4.06 10.59 -9.12
C CYS A 29 -3.41 9.38 -8.37
N SER A 30 -2.13 9.52 -8.03
CA SER A 30 -1.33 8.48 -7.37
C SER A 30 -0.29 9.03 -6.41
N PHE A 31 0.40 8.13 -5.67
CA PHE A 31 1.29 8.38 -4.54
C PHE A 31 2.30 7.20 -4.36
N GLU A 32 3.46 7.38 -3.68
CA GLU A 32 4.34 6.26 -3.23
C GLU A 32 4.98 6.47 -1.83
N THR A 33 4.89 5.48 -0.91
CA THR A 33 5.36 5.50 0.50
C THR A 33 5.17 4.16 1.26
N THR A 34 5.34 4.22 2.58
CA THR A 34 5.50 3.09 3.51
C THR A 34 4.25 2.54 4.20
N LEU A 35 3.06 3.13 4.04
CA LEU A 35 1.82 2.78 4.78
C LEU A 35 1.90 2.84 6.34
N ALA A 36 3.05 3.24 6.90
CA ALA A 36 3.36 3.21 8.33
C ALA A 36 2.79 4.38 9.17
N ALA A 37 1.57 4.83 8.86
CA ALA A 37 0.80 5.74 9.69
C ALA A 37 -0.48 5.03 10.17
N HIS A 38 -1.22 5.60 11.13
CA HIS A 38 -2.46 4.98 11.61
C HIS A 38 -3.50 4.91 10.49
N ALA A 39 -4.19 3.77 10.33
CA ALA A 39 -5.22 3.53 9.31
C ALA A 39 -6.27 4.65 9.23
N LYS A 40 -6.71 5.19 10.38
CA LYS A 40 -7.60 6.37 10.48
C LYS A 40 -7.15 7.59 9.65
N THR A 41 -5.86 7.74 9.34
CA THR A 41 -5.35 8.81 8.47
C THR A 41 -5.63 8.53 7.00
N TYR A 42 -5.50 7.27 6.58
CA TYR A 42 -5.80 6.81 5.23
C TYR A 42 -7.31 6.70 5.00
N MET A 43 -8.08 6.18 5.97
CA MET A 43 -9.54 6.08 5.90
C MET A 43 -10.23 7.41 5.60
N LYS A 44 -9.74 8.52 6.16
CA LYS A 44 -10.26 9.86 5.83
C LYS A 44 -10.11 10.20 4.35
N ILE A 45 -8.99 9.81 3.75
CA ILE A 45 -8.68 10.05 2.34
C ILE A 45 -9.52 9.12 1.46
N LEU A 46 -9.54 7.81 1.77
CA LEU A 46 -10.31 6.81 1.02
C LEU A 46 -11.81 7.16 1.02
N ASN A 47 -12.39 7.51 2.17
CA ASN A 47 -13.81 7.86 2.27
C ASN A 47 -14.14 9.16 1.52
N TYR A 48 -13.27 10.17 1.57
CA TYR A 48 -13.46 11.40 0.81
C TYR A 48 -13.39 11.16 -0.71
N ALA A 49 -12.46 10.32 -1.18
CA ALA A 49 -12.39 9.90 -2.59
C ALA A 49 -13.62 9.06 -3.01
N LYS A 50 -14.06 8.08 -2.20
CA LYS A 50 -15.32 7.32 -2.41
C LYS A 50 -16.51 8.28 -2.58
N ASN A 51 -16.64 9.26 -1.70
CA ASN A 51 -17.73 10.24 -1.74
C ASN A 51 -17.68 11.17 -2.97
N LYS A 52 -16.51 11.32 -3.61
CA LYS A 52 -16.33 12.02 -4.89
C LYS A 52 -16.50 11.09 -6.12
N GLY A 53 -16.90 9.83 -5.91
CA GLY A 53 -17.16 8.86 -6.98
C GLY A 53 -15.90 8.18 -7.55
N PHE A 54 -14.75 8.29 -6.88
CA PHE A 54 -13.51 7.65 -7.34
C PHE A 54 -13.52 6.14 -7.13
N LYS A 55 -12.80 5.43 -8.01
CA LYS A 55 -12.40 4.03 -7.78
C LYS A 55 -11.03 3.95 -7.11
N LEU A 56 -10.94 3.13 -6.06
CA LEU A 56 -9.77 3.01 -5.20
C LEU A 56 -8.94 1.76 -5.54
N TYR A 57 -7.66 1.99 -5.80
CA TYR A 57 -6.70 0.93 -6.13
C TYR A 57 -5.57 0.90 -5.10
N LEU A 58 -5.40 -0.25 -4.46
CA LEU A 58 -4.33 -0.50 -3.50
C LEU A 58 -3.24 -1.38 -4.13
N LEU A 59 -2.05 -0.81 -4.28
CA LEU A 59 -0.85 -1.54 -4.69
C LEU A 59 0.14 -1.56 -3.53
N TYR A 60 0.38 -2.74 -2.95
CA TYR A 60 1.29 -2.93 -1.84
C TYR A 60 2.43 -3.88 -2.21
N VAL A 61 3.64 -3.56 -1.74
CA VAL A 61 4.84 -4.38 -1.94
C VAL A 61 5.37 -4.75 -0.56
N GLY A 62 5.25 -6.03 -0.20
CA GLY A 62 5.74 -6.59 1.04
C GLY A 62 7.15 -7.17 0.92
N LEU A 63 7.71 -7.50 2.08
CA LEU A 63 8.97 -8.21 2.25
C LEU A 63 8.76 -9.26 3.34
N LEU A 64 9.55 -10.34 3.32
CA LEU A 64 9.47 -11.44 4.27
C LEU A 64 9.65 -11.01 5.73
N SER A 65 10.49 -9.99 5.98
CA SER A 65 10.78 -9.51 7.33
C SER A 65 11.37 -8.09 7.38
N ALA A 66 11.38 -7.51 8.58
CA ALA A 66 12.02 -6.22 8.85
C ALA A 66 13.56 -6.29 8.71
N GLU A 67 14.18 -7.43 9.00
CA GLU A 67 15.62 -7.66 8.85
C GLU A 67 16.03 -7.61 7.36
N LEU A 68 15.19 -8.14 6.46
CA LEU A 68 15.40 -8.01 5.03
C LEU A 68 15.31 -6.55 4.58
N ALA A 69 14.36 -5.79 5.12
CA ALA A 69 14.28 -4.35 4.89
C ALA A 69 15.52 -3.60 5.40
N ILE A 70 16.02 -3.93 6.60
CA ILE A 70 17.28 -3.39 7.16
C ILE A 70 18.47 -3.73 6.23
N LYS A 71 18.62 -4.98 5.80
CA LYS A 71 19.69 -5.41 4.88
C LYS A 71 19.67 -4.63 3.58
N ARG A 72 18.49 -4.44 2.97
CA ARG A 72 18.30 -3.66 1.74
C ARG A 72 18.57 -2.16 1.95
N VAL A 73 18.19 -1.58 3.10
CA VAL A 73 18.54 -0.19 3.45
C VAL A 73 20.04 -0.01 3.66
N LYS A 74 20.73 -0.96 4.33
CA LYS A 74 22.19 -0.92 4.46
C LYS A 74 22.89 -0.96 3.11
N SER A 75 22.49 -1.88 2.23
CA SER A 75 23.07 -2.03 0.87
C SER A 75 22.90 -0.78 0.00
N ARG A 76 21.74 -0.11 0.02
CA ARG A 76 21.60 1.16 -0.72
C ARG A 76 22.39 2.31 -0.08
N VAL A 77 22.59 2.32 1.24
CA VAL A 77 23.37 3.35 1.94
C VAL A 77 24.86 3.23 1.60
N THR A 78 25.40 2.01 1.52
CA THR A 78 26.77 1.80 1.03
C THR A 78 26.94 2.24 -0.43
N ASN A 79 25.85 2.29 -1.20
CA ASN A 79 25.83 2.79 -2.58
C ASN A 79 25.42 4.29 -2.69
N GLY A 80 25.56 5.07 -1.61
CA GLY A 80 25.29 6.52 -1.60
C GLY A 80 23.84 6.95 -1.33
N GLY A 81 22.95 6.01 -0.99
CA GLY A 81 21.54 6.29 -0.67
C GLY A 81 21.31 6.80 0.76
N HIS A 82 20.12 7.38 1.00
CA HIS A 82 19.74 7.91 2.32
C HIS A 82 19.41 6.79 3.33
N GLY A 83 20.01 6.91 4.52
CA GLY A 83 19.82 6.01 5.65
C GLY A 83 18.55 6.27 6.47
N VAL A 84 18.10 5.24 7.17
CA VAL A 84 17.02 5.27 8.16
C VAL A 84 17.43 4.34 9.30
N THR A 85 17.16 4.70 10.55
CA THR A 85 17.53 3.87 11.70
C THR A 85 16.76 2.55 11.72
N GLU A 86 17.39 1.45 12.16
CA GLU A 86 16.78 0.11 12.19
C GLU A 86 15.50 0.09 13.02
N LYS A 87 15.49 0.74 14.18
CA LYS A 87 14.31 0.95 15.03
C LYS A 87 13.14 1.62 14.30
N MET A 88 13.41 2.53 13.36
CA MET A 88 12.40 3.16 12.52
C MET A 88 11.96 2.24 11.37
N ILE A 89 12.84 1.39 10.83
CA ILE A 89 12.50 0.40 9.81
C ILE A 89 11.55 -0.65 10.39
N ILE A 90 11.90 -1.27 11.52
CA ILE A 90 11.06 -2.27 12.23
C ILE A 90 9.68 -1.68 12.53
N LYS A 91 9.63 -0.53 13.23
CA LYS A 91 8.38 0.17 13.55
C LYS A 91 7.52 0.50 12.32
N ARG A 92 8.15 0.75 11.16
CA ARG A 92 7.42 1.00 9.91
C ARG A 92 6.90 -0.28 9.28
N TYR A 93 7.68 -1.37 9.31
CA TYR A 93 7.29 -2.68 8.80
C TYR A 93 6.04 -3.22 9.52
N ASP A 94 6.08 -3.31 10.86
CA ASP A 94 4.95 -3.85 11.64
C ASP A 94 3.68 -3.02 11.41
N ARG A 95 3.85 -1.68 11.40
CA ARG A 95 2.74 -0.75 11.22
C ARG A 95 2.19 -0.76 9.79
N SER A 96 3.01 -0.98 8.77
CA SER A 96 2.54 -1.07 7.39
C SER A 96 1.68 -2.30 7.16
N LEU A 97 2.02 -3.43 7.80
CA LEU A 97 1.22 -4.65 7.75
C LEU A 97 -0.10 -4.51 8.51
N ASN A 98 -0.09 -3.97 9.73
CA ASN A 98 -1.32 -3.73 10.50
C ASN A 98 -2.25 -2.76 9.76
N THR A 99 -1.73 -1.66 9.24
CA THR A 99 -2.54 -0.71 8.47
C THR A 99 -2.95 -1.25 7.10
N LEU A 100 -2.21 -2.17 6.49
CA LEU A 100 -2.69 -2.90 5.31
C LEU A 100 -3.91 -3.76 5.67
N HIS A 101 -3.82 -4.54 6.75
CA HIS A 101 -4.93 -5.37 7.25
C HIS A 101 -6.19 -4.51 7.53
N GLU A 102 -6.04 -3.35 8.18
CA GLU A 102 -7.15 -2.42 8.46
C GLU A 102 -7.78 -1.77 7.20
N LEU A 103 -7.08 -1.71 6.06
CA LEU A 103 -7.50 -0.96 4.87
C LEU A 103 -7.83 -1.83 3.65
N ILE A 104 -7.48 -3.12 3.66
CA ILE A 104 -7.53 -3.94 2.45
C ILE A 104 -8.96 -4.14 1.92
N SER A 105 -9.93 -4.33 2.81
CA SER A 105 -11.36 -4.44 2.48
C SER A 105 -12.01 -3.09 2.12
N GLU A 106 -11.32 -1.97 2.37
CA GLU A 106 -11.83 -0.61 2.19
C GLU A 106 -11.57 -0.02 0.79
N VAL A 107 -11.04 -0.81 -0.14
CA VAL A 107 -10.76 -0.39 -1.53
C VAL A 107 -11.47 -1.28 -2.57
N ASP A 108 -11.69 -0.77 -3.78
CA ASP A 108 -12.35 -1.52 -4.86
C ASP A 108 -11.45 -2.60 -5.47
N PHE A 109 -10.15 -2.32 -5.58
CA PHE A 109 -9.16 -3.18 -6.25
C PHE A 109 -7.89 -3.31 -5.41
N VAL A 110 -7.37 -4.54 -5.30
CA VAL A 110 -6.15 -4.85 -4.54
C VAL A 110 -5.15 -5.55 -5.45
N SER A 111 -3.86 -5.24 -5.30
CA SER A 111 -2.77 -6.05 -5.80
C SER A 111 -1.61 -6.05 -4.80
N LEU A 112 -1.31 -7.22 -4.24
CA LEU A 112 -0.20 -7.41 -3.31
C LEU A 112 0.94 -8.12 -4.04
N TYR A 113 2.14 -7.61 -3.85
CA TYR A 113 3.37 -8.18 -4.39
C TYR A 113 4.31 -8.54 -3.25
N ASP A 114 4.95 -9.71 -3.35
CA ASP A 114 6.13 -10.03 -2.57
C ASP A 114 7.38 -9.62 -3.34
N ASN A 115 8.32 -8.99 -2.65
CA ASN A 115 9.61 -8.59 -3.19
C ASN A 115 10.75 -9.19 -2.37
N SER A 116 10.56 -10.38 -1.80
CA SER A 116 11.53 -10.97 -0.84
C SER A 116 12.72 -11.61 -1.55
N GLY A 117 12.47 -12.26 -2.68
CA GLY A 117 13.48 -12.85 -3.55
C GLY A 117 14.10 -11.84 -4.53
N ASP A 118 14.63 -12.37 -5.63
CA ASP A 118 15.34 -11.61 -6.67
C ASP A 118 14.40 -10.91 -7.67
N SER A 119 13.12 -11.27 -7.67
CA SER A 119 12.08 -10.70 -8.54
C SER A 119 10.82 -10.32 -7.76
N LEU A 120 10.08 -9.34 -8.29
CA LEU A 120 8.79 -8.91 -7.75
C LEU A 120 7.69 -9.87 -8.22
N VAL A 121 7.04 -10.59 -7.30
CA VAL A 121 6.00 -11.58 -7.60
C VAL A 121 4.64 -11.10 -7.11
N ARG A 122 3.61 -11.10 -7.97
CA ARG A 122 2.23 -10.78 -7.54
C ARG A 122 1.63 -11.99 -6.83
N ILE A 123 1.49 -11.88 -5.51
CA ILE A 123 0.98 -12.97 -4.66
C ILE A 123 -0.55 -12.96 -4.50
N TYR A 124 -1.18 -11.80 -4.69
CA TYR A 124 -2.64 -11.65 -4.54
C TYR A 124 -3.18 -10.50 -5.40
N GLN A 125 -4.40 -10.66 -5.90
CA GLN A 125 -5.15 -9.65 -6.64
C GLN A 125 -6.66 -9.79 -6.41
N ARG A 126 -7.32 -8.68 -6.06
CA ARG A 126 -8.79 -8.58 -6.01
C ARG A 126 -9.30 -7.65 -7.10
N ILE A 127 -10.28 -8.12 -7.88
CA ILE A 127 -10.94 -7.37 -8.96
C ILE A 127 -12.45 -7.51 -8.77
N GLY A 128 -13.08 -6.51 -8.13
CA GLY A 128 -14.44 -6.65 -7.64
C GLY A 128 -14.53 -7.84 -6.67
N ASN A 129 -15.47 -8.77 -6.92
CA ASN A 129 -15.68 -9.97 -6.12
C ASN A 129 -14.83 -11.18 -6.60
N ARG A 130 -13.79 -10.96 -7.42
CA ARG A 130 -12.90 -12.03 -7.91
C ARG A 130 -11.53 -11.90 -7.27
N HIS A 131 -11.06 -13.00 -6.70
CA HIS A 131 -9.85 -13.08 -5.91
C HIS A 131 -8.90 -14.08 -6.59
N PHE A 132 -7.66 -13.67 -6.82
CA PHE A 132 -6.60 -14.48 -7.41
C PHE A 132 -5.42 -14.48 -6.45
N MET A 133 -4.85 -15.65 -6.16
CA MET A 133 -3.71 -15.79 -5.26
C MET A 133 -2.69 -16.79 -5.82
N SER A 134 -1.42 -16.61 -5.46
CA SER A 134 -0.39 -17.62 -5.70
C SER A 134 -0.65 -18.89 -4.87
N SER A 135 -0.20 -20.04 -5.36
CA SER A 135 -0.28 -21.32 -4.65
C SER A 135 0.48 -21.30 -3.32
N GLU A 136 1.56 -20.52 -3.25
CA GLU A 136 2.30 -20.26 -2.02
C GLU A 136 2.20 -18.77 -1.66
N LEU A 137 1.85 -18.50 -0.40
CA LEU A 137 1.76 -17.16 0.16
C LEU A 137 2.83 -16.96 1.23
N PRO A 138 3.61 -15.85 1.21
CA PRO A 138 4.54 -15.54 2.27
C PRO A 138 3.80 -15.23 3.57
N ASN A 139 4.38 -15.59 4.72
CA ASN A 139 3.71 -15.52 6.02
C ASN A 139 3.14 -14.13 6.35
N TRP A 140 3.82 -13.04 5.95
CA TRP A 140 3.36 -11.65 6.17
C TRP A 140 2.00 -11.34 5.54
N SER A 141 1.60 -12.08 4.51
CA SER A 141 0.39 -11.81 3.71
C SER A 141 -0.81 -12.67 4.07
N LYS A 142 -0.63 -13.78 4.80
CA LYS A 142 -1.66 -14.82 4.97
C LYS A 142 -2.91 -14.30 5.67
N GLU A 143 -2.74 -13.68 6.84
CA GLU A 143 -3.86 -13.12 7.64
C GLU A 143 -4.52 -11.95 6.91
N ILE A 144 -3.72 -11.12 6.23
CA ILE A 144 -4.18 -9.96 5.46
C ILE A 144 -5.07 -10.38 4.28
N ILE A 145 -4.66 -11.41 3.54
CA ILE A 145 -5.43 -11.96 2.42
C ILE A 145 -6.67 -12.69 2.94
N ALA A 146 -6.58 -13.42 4.06
CA ALA A 146 -7.73 -14.04 4.70
C ALA A 146 -8.79 -13.00 5.11
N HIS A 147 -8.38 -11.85 5.65
CA HIS A 147 -9.26 -10.75 6.04
C HIS A 147 -9.94 -10.05 4.85
N ASP A 148 -9.31 -9.97 3.68
CA ASP A 148 -9.92 -9.42 2.45
C ASP A 148 -10.86 -10.42 1.72
N ASN A 149 -10.88 -11.69 2.17
CA ASN A 149 -11.70 -12.77 1.61
C ASN A 149 -12.94 -13.10 2.48
N LEU A 150 -13.26 -12.26 3.47
CA LEU A 150 -14.43 -12.39 4.38
C LEU A 150 -15.48 -11.32 4.06
#